data_AF-A0A151F6Q2-F1
#
_entry.id   AF-A0A151F6Q2-F1
#
_cell.length_a   1.000
_cell.length_b   1.000
_cell.length_c   1.000
_cell.angle_alpha   90.00
_cell.angle_beta   90.00
_cell.angle_gamma   90.00
#
_symmetry.space_group_name_H-M   'P 1'
#
loop_
_entity.id
_entity.type
_entity.pdbx_description
1 polymer ?
#
loop_
_entity_poly.entity_id
_entity_poly.type
_entity_poly.pdbx_seq_one_letter_code
_entity_poly.pdbx_strand_id
1 'polypeptide(L)'
;MYEKAERACTGGRIETGFEEFIAARMGLREKIPDYGIDVEVEIVEEEKVTNKVLWLQLKATENKGGDVFYQMQTNHLKYYEGCHLPVLILYWIKSENEFCCVFAQEYIEELSRYNPSWREQKTVKIRFDSKVKAPGDLESIATDGYLYILKGVIVTWKSCRGPVGGHRGLNPSIFQDPLLRSSKRGKIDLCCIWQPVVNTSTQHLYEFAREK
;
A
#
# COMPACT_ATOMS: atom_id res chain seq x y z
N MET A 1 -1.81 -27.40 -8.99
CA MET A 1 -2.42 -26.16 -9.51
C MET A 1 -1.46 -24.98 -9.27
N TYR A 2 -0.17 -25.13 -9.64
CA TYR A 2 0.93 -24.22 -9.25
C TYR A 2 1.90 -23.90 -10.42
N GLU A 3 1.47 -24.10 -11.66
CA GLU A 3 2.39 -24.15 -12.82
C GLU A 3 2.33 -22.88 -13.70
N LYS A 4 1.74 -21.78 -13.22
CA LYS A 4 1.55 -20.56 -14.03
C LYS A 4 2.08 -19.24 -13.42
N ALA A 5 2.67 -19.30 -12.23
CA ALA A 5 3.38 -18.19 -11.57
C ALA A 5 4.62 -17.69 -12.31
N GLU A 6 5.14 -18.48 -13.24
CA GLU A 6 6.50 -18.32 -13.79
C GLU A 6 6.70 -17.11 -14.72
N ARG A 7 5.67 -16.33 -15.07
CA ARG A 7 5.73 -15.41 -16.23
C ARG A 7 5.61 -13.91 -15.97
N ALA A 8 5.45 -13.45 -14.74
CA ALA A 8 5.20 -12.02 -14.48
C ALA A 8 6.44 -11.12 -14.38
N CYS A 9 7.64 -11.67 -14.19
CA CYS A 9 8.88 -10.92 -14.29
C CYS A 9 9.60 -11.32 -15.57
N THR A 10 9.81 -10.39 -16.49
CA THR A 10 10.77 -10.56 -17.59
C THR A 10 12.13 -10.90 -17.00
N GLY A 11 12.44 -12.20 -16.92
CA GLY A 11 13.57 -12.73 -16.16
C GLY A 11 13.28 -13.88 -15.20
N GLY A 12 12.13 -14.57 -15.28
CA GLY A 12 11.99 -16.00 -14.97
C GLY A 12 12.64 -16.54 -13.68
N ARG A 13 12.14 -16.12 -12.52
CA ARG A 13 11.96 -16.91 -11.28
C ARG A 13 11.69 -15.91 -10.15
N ILE A 14 10.58 -16.08 -9.46
CA ILE A 14 10.60 -15.77 -8.04
C ILE A 14 11.60 -16.79 -7.47
N GLU A 15 12.81 -16.34 -7.14
CA GLU A 15 13.91 -17.26 -6.83
C GLU A 15 13.56 -18.07 -5.58
N THR A 16 13.91 -19.35 -5.60
CA THR A 16 13.49 -20.38 -4.64
C THR A 16 13.60 -19.93 -3.18
N GLY A 17 14.60 -19.11 -2.85
CA GLY A 17 14.79 -18.56 -1.50
C GLY A 17 13.71 -17.58 -1.03
N PHE A 18 13.05 -16.83 -1.92
CA PHE A 18 11.94 -15.94 -1.53
C PHE A 18 10.66 -16.73 -1.25
N GLU A 19 10.33 -17.71 -2.11
CA GLU A 19 9.16 -18.56 -1.89
C GLU A 19 9.31 -19.35 -0.59
N GLU A 20 10.50 -19.93 -0.33
CA GLU A 20 10.80 -20.60 0.93
C GLU A 20 10.68 -19.65 2.13
N PHE A 21 11.18 -18.42 2.00
CA PHE A 21 11.10 -17.43 3.07
C PHE A 21 9.65 -17.06 3.43
N ILE A 22 8.78 -16.86 2.44
CA ILE A 22 7.40 -16.40 2.67
C ILE A 22 6.43 -17.56 2.94
N ALA A 23 6.53 -18.66 2.19
CA ALA A 23 5.57 -19.76 2.22
C ALA A 23 5.55 -20.51 3.56
N ALA A 24 6.60 -20.39 4.39
CA ALA A 24 6.65 -21.06 5.68
C ALA A 24 5.54 -20.63 6.66
N ARG A 25 5.00 -19.40 6.55
CA ARG A 25 3.97 -18.86 7.46
C ARG A 25 2.91 -17.97 6.80
N MET A 26 2.93 -17.81 5.49
CA MET A 26 2.05 -16.86 4.80
C MET A 26 1.40 -17.49 3.57
N GLY A 27 0.14 -17.12 3.33
CA GLY A 27 -0.59 -17.46 2.12
C GLY A 27 -0.18 -16.53 0.98
N LEU A 28 0.44 -17.08 -0.06
CA LEU A 28 0.78 -16.34 -1.27
C LEU A 28 -0.37 -16.39 -2.26
N ARG A 29 -0.80 -15.21 -2.73
CA ARG A 29 -1.74 -15.08 -3.84
C ARG A 29 -1.05 -14.31 -4.96
N GLU A 30 -0.90 -14.98 -6.09
CA GLU A 30 -0.46 -14.30 -7.31
C GLU A 30 -1.48 -13.25 -7.71
N LYS A 31 -0.98 -12.08 -8.09
CA LYS A 31 -1.80 -11.04 -8.66
C LYS A 31 -1.45 -10.88 -10.13
N ILE A 32 -2.46 -10.58 -10.94
CA ILE A 32 -2.20 -10.09 -12.30
C ILE A 32 -1.38 -8.80 -12.14
N PRO A 33 -0.19 -8.69 -12.77
CA PRO A 33 0.68 -7.54 -12.59
C PRO A 33 -0.08 -6.25 -12.87
N ASP A 34 -0.29 -5.46 -11.83
CA ASP A 34 -1.04 -4.21 -11.89
C ASP A 34 -0.26 -3.13 -11.13
N TYR A 35 0.12 -2.07 -11.84
CA TYR A 35 0.81 -0.88 -11.32
C TYR A 35 2.03 -1.14 -10.39
N GLY A 36 2.76 -2.25 -10.61
CA GLY A 36 3.97 -2.57 -9.85
C GLY A 36 3.70 -3.21 -8.49
N ILE A 37 2.60 -3.95 -8.32
CA ILE A 37 2.47 -4.92 -7.23
C ILE A 37 2.70 -6.31 -7.83
N ASP A 38 3.63 -7.07 -7.24
CA ASP A 38 3.99 -8.40 -7.74
C ASP A 38 3.21 -9.50 -7.01
N VAL A 39 3.04 -9.35 -5.70
CA VAL A 39 2.50 -10.42 -4.84
C VAL A 39 1.53 -9.85 -3.81
N GLU A 40 0.44 -10.57 -3.58
CA GLU A 40 -0.43 -10.36 -2.42
C GLU A 40 -0.13 -11.44 -1.37
N VAL A 41 0.10 -11.01 -0.14
CA VAL A 41 0.46 -11.89 0.96
C VAL A 41 -0.57 -11.78 2.06
N GLU A 42 -1.10 -12.93 2.45
CA GLU A 42 -2.05 -13.05 3.54
C GLU A 42 -1.37 -13.73 4.74
N ILE A 43 -1.45 -13.10 5.91
CA ILE A 43 -0.84 -13.64 7.13
C ILE A 43 -1.70 -14.79 7.65
N VAL A 44 -1.06 -15.91 7.97
CA VAL A 44 -1.69 -17.10 8.55
C VAL A 44 -1.10 -17.34 9.94
N GLU A 45 -1.95 -17.37 10.96
CA GLU A 45 -1.58 -17.62 12.34
C GLU A 45 -2.25 -18.92 12.79
N GLU A 46 -1.50 -19.89 13.32
CA GLU A 46 -2.04 -21.16 13.83
C GLU A 46 -2.99 -21.89 12.85
N GLU A 47 -2.60 -21.96 11.57
CA GLU A 47 -3.40 -22.53 10.47
C GLU A 47 -4.72 -21.79 10.17
N LYS A 48 -4.94 -20.63 10.80
CA LYS A 48 -6.09 -19.76 10.57
C LYS A 48 -5.68 -18.55 9.74
N VAL A 49 -6.48 -18.29 8.72
CA VAL A 49 -6.35 -17.11 7.88
C VAL A 49 -6.77 -15.89 8.70
N THR A 50 -5.87 -14.92 8.85
CA THR A 50 -6.11 -13.74 9.71
C THR A 50 -6.82 -12.60 8.98
N ASN A 51 -7.04 -12.73 7.67
CA ASN A 51 -7.47 -11.67 6.76
C ASN A 51 -6.56 -10.42 6.75
N LYS A 52 -5.38 -10.47 7.41
CA LYS A 52 -4.38 -9.41 7.31
C LYS A 52 -3.61 -9.60 6.00
N VAL A 53 -3.97 -8.79 5.02
CA VAL A 53 -3.38 -8.82 3.67
C VAL A 53 -2.36 -7.70 3.51
N LEU A 54 -1.27 -7.98 2.81
CA LEU A 54 -0.23 -7.02 2.48
C LEU A 54 0.14 -7.15 1.00
N TRP A 55 0.41 -6.02 0.35
CA TRP A 55 0.86 -6.00 -1.04
C TRP A 55 2.38 -5.82 -1.10
N LEU A 56 3.03 -6.67 -1.88
CA LEU A 56 4.48 -6.66 -2.08
C LEU A 56 4.84 -6.19 -3.49
N GLN A 57 5.78 -5.26 -3.55
CA GLN A 57 6.61 -5.04 -4.72
C GLN A 57 7.98 -5.64 -4.43
N LEU A 58 8.37 -6.64 -5.21
CA LEU A 58 9.65 -7.33 -5.12
C LEU A 58 10.68 -6.67 -6.04
N LYS A 59 11.90 -6.54 -5.52
CA LYS A 59 13.09 -6.08 -6.23
C LYS A 59 14.28 -6.90 -5.75
N ALA A 60 15.29 -7.06 -6.61
CA ALA A 60 16.48 -7.81 -6.28
C ALA A 60 17.74 -7.18 -6.88
N THR A 61 18.88 -7.40 -6.23
CA THR A 61 20.22 -7.08 -6.73
C THR A 61 21.22 -8.18 -6.39
N GLU A 62 22.23 -8.33 -7.24
CA GLU A 62 23.35 -9.24 -7.04
C GLU A 62 24.44 -8.66 -6.13
N ASN A 63 24.51 -7.35 -5.94
CA ASN A 63 25.65 -6.70 -5.29
C ASN A 63 25.21 -5.72 -4.20
N LYS A 64 25.81 -5.84 -3.01
CA LYS A 64 25.74 -4.83 -1.95
C LYS A 64 26.92 -3.86 -2.07
N GLY A 65 26.79 -2.91 -3.00
CA GLY A 65 27.69 -1.78 -3.07
C GLY A 65 27.31 -0.72 -2.02
N GLY A 66 27.83 -0.82 -0.80
CA GLY A 66 27.60 0.17 0.25
C GLY A 66 26.12 0.28 0.67
N ASP A 67 25.60 1.51 0.75
CA ASP A 67 24.19 1.76 1.04
C ASP A 67 23.27 1.14 -0.04
N VAL A 68 22.21 0.47 0.42
CA VAL A 68 21.27 -0.24 -0.46
C VAL A 68 20.24 0.73 -0.99
N PHE A 69 20.28 0.99 -2.31
CA PHE A 69 19.35 1.89 -2.96
C PHE A 69 18.68 1.27 -4.18
N TYR A 70 17.44 1.72 -4.44
CA TYR A 70 16.71 1.41 -5.67
C TYR A 70 16.12 2.68 -6.30
N GLN A 71 16.21 2.81 -7.62
CA GLN A 71 15.52 3.87 -8.36
C GLN A 71 14.09 3.44 -8.68
N MET A 72 13.12 3.99 -7.96
CA MET A 72 11.70 3.69 -8.14
C MET A 72 11.04 4.73 -9.05
N GLN A 73 10.11 4.29 -9.91
CA GLN A 73 9.27 5.21 -10.66
C GLN A 73 8.29 5.92 -9.75
N THR A 74 8.22 7.25 -9.85
CA THR A 74 7.32 8.09 -9.05
C THR A 74 5.86 7.68 -9.21
N ASN A 75 5.46 7.17 -10.38
CA ASN A 75 4.10 6.71 -10.63
C ASN A 75 3.69 5.51 -9.76
N HIS A 76 4.62 4.60 -9.44
CA HIS A 76 4.34 3.51 -8.51
C HIS A 76 4.09 4.04 -7.10
N LEU A 77 4.91 4.98 -6.63
CA LEU A 77 4.71 5.58 -5.31
C LEU A 77 3.38 6.35 -5.20
N LYS A 78 3.00 7.09 -6.25
CA LYS A 78 1.68 7.74 -6.32
C LYS A 78 0.54 6.72 -6.23
N TYR A 79 0.70 5.56 -6.86
CA TYR A 79 -0.28 4.47 -6.75
C TYR A 79 -0.31 3.89 -5.33
N TYR A 80 0.84 3.62 -4.72
CA TYR A 80 0.93 3.07 -3.36
C TYR A 80 0.35 4.01 -2.30
N GLU A 81 0.49 5.34 -2.47
CA GLU A 81 -0.10 6.36 -1.58
C GLU A 81 -1.62 6.21 -1.45
N GLY A 82 -2.31 5.85 -2.54
CA GLY A 82 -3.76 5.67 -2.56
C GLY A 82 -4.24 4.27 -2.17
N CYS A 83 -3.33 3.34 -1.86
CA CYS A 83 -3.69 1.97 -1.54
C CYS A 83 -4.29 1.86 -0.12
N HIS A 84 -5.40 1.13 -0.01
CA HIS A 84 -6.08 0.87 1.26
C HIS A 84 -5.49 -0.31 2.04
N LEU A 85 -4.56 -1.04 1.43
CA LEU A 85 -3.79 -2.11 2.07
C LEU A 85 -2.34 -1.65 2.25
N PRO A 86 -1.65 -2.12 3.29
CA PRO A 86 -0.22 -1.87 3.45
C PRO A 86 0.55 -2.32 2.21
N VAL A 87 1.44 -1.47 1.70
CA VAL A 87 2.33 -1.80 0.59
C VAL A 87 3.77 -1.83 1.09
N LEU A 88 4.43 -2.97 0.94
CA LEU A 88 5.84 -3.14 1.28
C LEU A 88 6.67 -3.30 0.02
N ILE A 89 7.72 -2.49 -0.09
CA ILE A 89 8.74 -2.68 -1.11
C ILE A 89 9.81 -3.57 -0.49
N LEU A 90 9.91 -4.80 -0.98
CA LEU A 90 10.88 -5.77 -0.52
C LEU A 90 12.05 -5.85 -1.50
N TYR A 91 13.26 -5.72 -0.97
CA TYR A 91 14.50 -5.66 -1.72
C TYR A 91 15.44 -6.78 -1.28
N TRP A 92 15.68 -7.73 -2.17
CA TRP A 92 16.54 -8.87 -1.90
C TRP A 92 17.96 -8.67 -2.40
N ILE A 93 18.92 -8.88 -1.52
CA ILE A 93 20.36 -8.76 -1.79
C ILE A 93 20.93 -10.18 -1.88
N LYS A 94 21.05 -10.69 -3.11
CA LYS A 94 21.37 -12.10 -3.35
C LYS A 94 22.72 -12.53 -2.82
N SER A 95 23.75 -11.68 -2.98
CA SER A 95 25.11 -11.99 -2.49
C SER A 95 25.19 -12.24 -0.99
N GLU A 96 24.23 -11.73 -0.22
CA GLU A 96 24.19 -11.87 1.23
C GLU A 96 23.02 -12.70 1.73
N ASN A 97 22.14 -13.12 0.82
CA ASN A 97 20.87 -13.75 1.14
C ASN A 97 20.06 -12.94 2.18
N GLU A 98 20.04 -11.61 2.04
CA GLU A 98 19.36 -10.70 2.96
C GLU A 98 18.16 -10.02 2.28
N PHE A 99 17.06 -9.88 3.03
CA PHE A 99 15.93 -9.04 2.64
C PHE A 99 15.97 -7.72 3.40
N CYS A 100 15.81 -6.62 2.67
CA CYS A 100 15.53 -5.31 3.23
C CYS A 100 14.14 -4.84 2.78
N CYS A 101 13.51 -3.96 3.55
CA CYS A 101 12.17 -3.48 3.23
C CYS A 101 11.99 -2.00 3.51
N VAL A 102 10.99 -1.41 2.84
CA VAL A 102 10.47 -0.07 3.11
C VAL A 102 8.96 -0.13 3.05
N PHE A 103 8.29 0.32 4.11
CA PHE A 103 6.84 0.50 4.10
C PHE A 103 6.50 1.74 3.27
N ALA A 104 5.82 1.55 2.15
CA ALA A 104 5.72 2.57 1.11
C ALA A 104 4.95 3.81 1.58
N GLN A 105 3.82 3.64 2.28
CA GLN A 105 2.98 4.76 2.69
C GLN A 105 3.65 5.67 3.73
N GLU A 106 4.40 5.10 4.67
CA GLU A 106 5.21 5.87 5.62
C GLU A 106 6.36 6.59 4.91
N TYR A 107 7.09 5.87 4.05
CA TYR A 107 8.16 6.46 3.25
C TYR A 107 7.68 7.63 2.37
N ILE A 108 6.49 7.54 1.78
CA ILE A 108 5.90 8.61 0.96
C ILE A 108 5.59 9.86 1.80
N GLU A 109 5.15 9.69 3.05
CA GLU A 109 4.94 10.80 3.96
C GLU A 109 6.27 11.50 4.28
N GLU A 110 7.30 10.73 4.63
CA GLU A 110 8.66 11.26 4.86
C GLU A 110 9.22 11.97 3.62
N LEU A 111 9.11 11.32 2.45
CA LEU A 111 9.48 11.85 1.15
C LEU A 111 8.81 13.18 0.84
N SER A 112 7.53 13.30 1.18
CA SER A 112 6.79 14.56 1.00
C SER A 112 7.28 15.67 1.92
N ARG A 113 7.86 15.37 3.08
CA ARG A 113 8.46 16.36 4.00
C ARG A 113 9.82 16.82 3.53
N TYR A 114 10.71 15.91 3.12
CA TYR A 114 12.09 16.26 2.76
C TYR A 114 12.26 16.71 1.31
N ASN A 115 11.40 16.25 0.39
CA ASN A 115 11.45 16.59 -1.03
C ASN A 115 10.03 16.84 -1.57
N PRO A 116 9.41 18.01 -1.29
CA PRO A 116 8.02 18.27 -1.66
C PRO A 116 7.72 18.16 -3.17
N SER A 117 8.71 18.37 -4.04
CA SER A 117 8.57 18.28 -5.50
C SER A 117 8.80 16.87 -6.07
N TRP A 118 8.94 15.84 -5.22
CA TRP A 118 9.18 14.46 -5.67
C TRP A 118 8.14 13.96 -6.69
N ARG A 119 6.90 14.45 -6.59
CA ARG A 119 5.80 14.09 -7.50
C ARG A 119 6.00 14.57 -8.94
N GLU A 120 6.86 15.55 -9.17
CA GLU A 120 7.22 16.07 -10.50
C GLU A 120 8.38 15.30 -11.13
N GLN A 121 9.12 14.53 -10.33
CA GLN A 121 10.27 13.76 -10.78
C GLN A 121 9.81 12.46 -11.45
N LYS A 122 10.58 11.96 -12.42
CA LYS A 122 10.29 10.66 -13.06
C LYS A 122 10.57 9.49 -12.12
N THR A 123 11.63 9.62 -11.33
CA THR A 123 12.08 8.59 -10.39
C THR A 123 12.53 9.21 -9.08
N VAL A 124 12.51 8.41 -8.03
CA VAL A 124 13.10 8.74 -6.72
C VAL A 124 14.03 7.61 -6.28
N LYS A 125 15.08 7.97 -5.54
CA LYS A 125 16.02 7.01 -4.96
C LYS A 125 15.51 6.59 -3.58
N ILE A 126 15.10 5.34 -3.45
CA ILE A 126 14.69 4.74 -2.18
C ILE A 126 15.92 4.14 -1.52
N ARG A 127 16.09 4.39 -0.22
CA ARG A 127 17.11 3.79 0.63
C ARG A 127 16.46 2.70 1.49
N PHE A 128 17.10 1.54 1.61
CA PHE A 128 16.59 0.42 2.39
C PHE A 128 17.40 0.24 3.67
N ASP A 129 16.86 0.70 4.79
CA ASP A 129 17.52 0.66 6.09
C ASP A 129 17.02 -0.47 7.00
N SER A 130 15.79 -0.94 6.78
CA SER A 130 15.15 -1.97 7.60
C SER A 130 15.40 -3.36 7.03
N LYS A 131 16.02 -4.25 7.81
CA LYS A 131 16.22 -5.65 7.44
C LYS A 131 15.04 -6.51 7.86
N VAL A 132 14.68 -7.49 7.04
CA VAL A 132 13.70 -8.54 7.33
C VAL A 132 14.48 -9.83 7.57
N LYS A 133 14.43 -10.35 8.78
CA LYS A 133 15.18 -11.54 9.20
C LYS A 133 14.30 -12.78 9.28
N ALA A 134 13.02 -12.59 9.61
CA ALA A 134 12.06 -13.66 9.77
C ALA A 134 10.69 -13.26 9.22
N PRO A 135 9.83 -14.24 8.87
CA PRO A 135 8.46 -13.96 8.43
C PRO A 135 7.64 -13.15 9.44
N GLY A 136 7.91 -13.30 10.75
CA GLY A 136 7.24 -12.52 11.80
C GLY A 136 7.51 -11.01 11.75
N ASP A 137 8.60 -10.59 11.10
CA ASP A 137 8.86 -9.18 10.85
C ASP A 137 7.82 -8.60 9.87
N LEU A 138 7.41 -9.38 8.86
CA LEU A 138 6.37 -8.98 7.90
C LEU A 138 4.99 -8.87 8.54
N GLU A 139 4.69 -9.74 9.51
CA GLU A 139 3.44 -9.67 10.29
C GLU A 139 3.36 -8.38 11.11
N SER A 140 4.47 -8.02 11.77
CA SER A 140 4.57 -6.78 12.56
C SER A 140 4.40 -5.57 11.64
N ILE A 141 5.11 -5.53 10.52
CA ILE A 141 5.00 -4.48 9.51
C ILE A 141 3.58 -4.36 8.95
N ALA A 142 2.92 -5.48 8.67
CA ALA A 142 1.54 -5.45 8.19
C ALA A 142 0.61 -4.84 9.24
N THR A 143 0.70 -5.31 10.48
CA THR A 143 -0.10 -4.82 11.60
C THR A 143 0.09 -3.32 11.81
N ASP A 144 1.34 -2.86 11.84
CA ASP A 144 1.67 -1.44 11.99
C ASP A 144 1.22 -0.61 10.78
N GLY A 145 1.36 -1.16 9.57
CA GLY A 145 0.88 -0.54 8.35
C GLY A 145 -0.64 -0.34 8.33
N TYR A 146 -1.42 -1.32 8.81
CA TYR A 146 -2.87 -1.18 8.97
C TYR A 146 -3.21 -0.06 9.95
N LEU A 147 -2.54 -0.04 11.11
CA LEU A 147 -2.72 1.01 12.11
C LEU A 147 -2.36 2.40 11.57
N TYR A 148 -1.29 2.49 10.77
CA TYR A 148 -0.87 3.72 10.12
C TYR A 148 -1.93 4.24 9.15
N ILE A 149 -2.44 3.39 8.26
CA ILE A 149 -3.50 3.74 7.30
C ILE A 149 -4.76 4.20 8.04
N LEU A 150 -5.17 3.46 9.07
CA LEU A 150 -6.34 3.79 9.90
C LEU A 150 -6.21 5.15 10.59
N LYS A 151 -5.03 5.47 11.14
CA LYS A 151 -4.78 6.77 11.77
C LYS A 151 -4.96 7.90 10.76
N GLY A 152 -4.47 7.74 9.53
CA GLY A 152 -4.69 8.72 8.45
C GLY A 152 -6.16 8.95 8.13
N VAL A 153 -6.97 7.87 8.11
CA VAL A 153 -8.42 7.95 7.89
C VAL A 153 -9.15 8.66 9.03
N ILE A 154 -8.78 8.38 10.28
CA ILE A 154 -9.44 8.99 11.45
C ILE A 154 -9.14 10.50 11.52
N VAL A 155 -7.91 10.91 11.23
CA VAL A 155 -7.50 12.33 11.24
C VAL A 155 -8.23 13.11 10.15
N THR A 156 -8.27 12.57 8.92
CA THR A 156 -8.98 13.21 7.80
C THR A 156 -10.48 13.36 8.09
N TRP A 157 -11.11 12.33 8.67
CA TRP A 157 -12.53 12.39 9.01
C TRP A 157 -12.87 13.41 10.12
N LYS A 158 -12.01 13.54 11.14
CA LYS A 158 -12.16 14.57 12.18
C LYS A 158 -12.07 15.99 11.60
N SER A 159 -11.19 16.21 10.62
CA SER A 159 -11.06 17.51 9.93
C SER A 159 -12.32 17.89 9.12
N CYS A 160 -13.01 16.89 8.55
CA CYS A 160 -14.26 17.12 7.82
C CYS A 160 -15.47 17.44 8.71
N ARG A 161 -15.41 17.17 10.03
CA ARG A 161 -16.42 17.60 11.02
C ARG A 161 -16.07 18.97 11.60
N GLY A 162 -15.88 19.97 10.74
CA GLY A 162 -15.93 21.36 11.18
C GLY A 162 -17.28 21.67 11.87
N PRO A 163 -17.34 22.64 12.79
CA PRO A 163 -18.57 22.99 13.49
C PRO A 163 -19.67 23.33 12.48
N VAL A 164 -20.84 22.74 12.67
CA VAL A 164 -22.06 23.06 11.90
C VAL A 164 -22.45 24.50 12.25
N GLY A 165 -21.85 25.46 11.56
CA GLY A 165 -21.95 26.86 11.93
C GLY A 165 -21.45 27.79 10.83
N GLY A 166 -22.38 28.24 9.99
CA GLY A 166 -22.23 29.44 9.18
C GLY A 166 -21.84 29.21 7.72
N HIS A 167 -22.83 29.41 6.83
CA HIS A 167 -22.60 29.64 5.41
C HIS A 167 -21.52 30.72 5.20
N ARG A 168 -20.34 30.32 4.71
CA ARG A 168 -19.52 31.14 3.81
C ARG A 168 -18.96 30.24 2.72
N GLY A 169 -19.28 30.59 1.48
CA GLY A 169 -18.99 29.80 0.29
C GLY A 169 -17.50 29.51 0.15
N LEU A 170 -17.18 28.22 0.03
CA LEU A 170 -15.89 27.76 -0.47
C LEU A 170 -16.04 27.51 -1.98
N ASN A 171 -15.05 28.02 -2.70
CA ASN A 171 -14.91 27.99 -4.15
C ASN A 171 -14.67 26.54 -4.64
N PRO A 172 -15.53 25.97 -5.51
CA PRO A 172 -15.35 24.60 -6.00
C PRO A 172 -14.48 24.62 -7.25
N SER A 173 -13.15 24.58 -7.08
CA SER A 173 -12.23 24.43 -8.21
C SER A 173 -11.15 23.37 -8.01
N ILE A 174 -11.40 22.36 -7.17
CA ILE A 174 -10.55 21.18 -7.07
C ILE A 174 -11.47 19.95 -7.14
N PHE A 175 -11.23 19.11 -8.14
CA PHE A 175 -12.03 17.96 -8.59
C PHE A 175 -13.24 18.28 -9.49
N GLN A 176 -12.96 18.53 -10.77
CA GLN A 176 -13.93 18.24 -11.84
C GLN A 176 -13.61 16.86 -12.41
N ASP A 177 -14.43 15.87 -12.07
CA ASP A 177 -14.56 14.63 -12.83
C ASP A 177 -15.48 14.91 -14.04
N PRO A 178 -15.08 14.64 -15.30
CA PRO A 178 -15.88 15.00 -16.47
C PRO A 178 -17.14 14.14 -16.69
N LEU A 179 -17.38 13.09 -15.90
CA LEU A 179 -18.45 12.14 -16.16
C LEU A 179 -19.64 12.31 -15.21
N LEU A 180 -20.43 13.38 -15.37
CA LEU A 180 -21.84 13.43 -14.95
C LEU A 180 -22.50 14.72 -15.49
N ARG A 181 -22.92 14.70 -16.76
CA ARG A 181 -23.89 15.67 -17.28
C ARG A 181 -25.27 15.01 -17.40
N SER A 182 -26.26 15.76 -16.91
CA SER A 182 -27.71 15.63 -17.07
C SER A 182 -28.47 14.88 -15.97
N SER A 183 -29.13 15.64 -15.10
CA SER A 183 -30.59 15.65 -15.03
C SER A 183 -31.07 16.83 -14.19
N LYS A 184 -32.10 17.52 -14.68
CA LYS A 184 -32.71 18.71 -14.08
C LYS A 184 -33.81 18.32 -13.09
N ARG A 185 -33.92 19.12 -12.01
CA ARG A 185 -35.05 19.28 -11.07
C ARG A 185 -35.26 18.15 -10.04
N GLY A 186 -34.94 18.51 -8.80
CA GLY A 186 -35.39 17.87 -7.57
C GLY A 186 -34.49 18.37 -6.44
N LYS A 187 -35.05 18.97 -5.39
CA LYS A 187 -34.29 19.25 -4.17
C LYS A 187 -33.73 17.92 -3.67
N ILE A 188 -32.41 17.78 -3.67
CA ILE A 188 -31.72 16.68 -3.00
C ILE A 188 -31.10 17.31 -1.75
N ASP A 189 -31.52 16.85 -0.58
CA ASP A 189 -30.81 17.11 0.66
C ASP A 189 -29.37 16.61 0.52
N LEU A 190 -28.41 17.53 0.61
CA LEU A 190 -26.97 17.27 0.47
C LEU A 190 -26.38 16.42 1.60
N CYS A 191 -27.20 15.89 2.50
CA CYS A 191 -26.74 15.01 3.58
C CYS A 191 -26.59 13.53 3.17
N CYS A 192 -26.97 13.15 1.93
CA CYS A 192 -27.01 11.74 1.52
C CYS A 192 -26.11 11.36 0.33
N ILE A 193 -25.18 12.21 -0.12
CA ILE A 193 -24.24 11.85 -1.20
C ILE A 193 -22.82 11.74 -0.64
N TRP A 194 -22.63 10.96 0.41
CA TRP A 194 -21.32 10.41 0.79
C TRP A 194 -21.57 9.13 1.61
N GLN A 195 -22.30 8.19 1.00
CA GLN A 195 -22.02 6.80 1.35
C GLN A 195 -20.75 6.45 0.58
N PRO A 196 -19.59 6.26 1.23
CA PRO A 196 -18.53 5.54 0.55
C PRO A 196 -19.16 4.22 0.11
N VAL A 197 -18.93 3.82 -1.14
CA VAL A 197 -19.14 2.43 -1.53
C VAL A 197 -18.34 1.63 -0.51
N VAL A 198 -19.03 1.05 0.46
CA VAL A 198 -18.43 0.24 1.51
C VAL A 198 -18.03 -1.03 0.80
N ASN A 199 -16.86 -1.00 0.18
CA ASN A 199 -16.20 -2.22 -0.23
C ASN A 199 -15.87 -2.99 1.06
N THR A 200 -15.95 -4.32 1.02
CA THR A 200 -15.65 -5.21 2.13
C THR A 200 -14.36 -4.80 2.85
N SER A 201 -13.33 -4.36 2.11
CA SER A 201 -12.08 -3.83 2.66
C SER A 201 -12.24 -2.72 3.72
N THR A 202 -13.23 -1.82 3.59
CA THR A 202 -13.46 -0.73 4.57
C THR A 202 -14.22 -1.22 5.81
N GLN A 203 -15.07 -2.23 5.66
CA GLN A 203 -15.70 -2.93 6.79
C GLN A 203 -14.64 -3.68 7.63
N HIS A 204 -13.66 -4.28 6.97
CA HIS A 204 -12.57 -5.03 7.62
C HIS A 204 -11.66 -4.12 8.46
N LEU A 205 -11.37 -2.91 7.96
CA LEU A 205 -10.64 -1.87 8.68
C LEU A 205 -11.36 -1.45 9.99
N TYR A 206 -12.69 -1.46 9.99
CA TYR A 206 -13.51 -1.16 11.16
C TYR A 206 -13.56 -2.31 12.18
N GLU A 207 -13.62 -3.56 11.73
CA GLU A 207 -13.61 -4.74 12.61
C GLU A 207 -12.26 -4.88 13.33
N PHE A 208 -11.14 -4.65 12.63
CA PHE A 208 -9.81 -4.63 13.22
C PHE A 208 -9.65 -3.59 14.34
N ALA A 209 -10.22 -2.39 14.16
CA ALA A 209 -10.17 -1.33 15.17
C ALA A 209 -11.05 -1.60 16.41
N ARG A 210 -11.96 -2.58 16.36
CA ARG A 210 -12.87 -2.94 17.46
C ARG A 210 -12.33 -4.03 18.38
N GLU A 211 -11.37 -4.82 17.93
CA GLU A 211 -10.82 -5.96 18.68
C GLU A 211 -9.61 -5.61 19.55
N LYS A 212 -9.20 -4.33 19.58
CA LYS A 212 -8.17 -3.78 20.50
C LYS A 212 -8.75 -2.72 21.42
#